data_AF-A0A2N1YPY3-F1
#
_entry.id   AF-A0A2N1YPY3-F1
#
_cell.length_a   1.000
_cell.length_b   1.000
_cell.length_c   1.000
_cell.angle_alpha   90.00
_cell.angle_beta   90.00
_cell.angle_gamma   90.00
#
_symmetry.space_group_name_H-M   'P 1'
#
loop_
_entity.id
_entity.type
_entity.pdbx_description
1 polymer ?
#
loop_
_entity_poly.entity_id
_entity_poly.type
_entity_poly.pdbx_seq_one_letter_code
_entity_poly.pdbx_strand_id
1 'polypeptide(L)'
;MRMFLVLLLLSSPALATAPTPAQLAELRANISELEQALRSDTGERDGAQAALREVELKLSRLNREQRSLEQRRRDAAAELERLEVRQRRMAAERGVQLDWVAKTIRADYINGRQELVRLLLNQQEPDRVARMLRYQEYFQRARYERVTTINRDLEELLLVVLETEAARESLEQRRAEILVQQQALDSARRERSETLATINQRIGSTEQRLARMRQDAARLDTLLNDMGRTLSDIPARPSGEPFGKLANKLPWPVPRRITARFGSPREGSVRWNGVLLDAAAGTPVRAIHPGRVVFANWLRGYGMLIIVDHGDSFLSLYGHNQSLLREVGEWVSTGDVLAQVGDSGGFQQNGLYFEIRRAGVPVNPDQWCNSRVTLPPIASRPIRQ
;
A
#
# COMPACT_ATOMS: atom_id res chain seq x y z
N MET A 1 38.76 34.89 -82.03
CA MET A 1 37.79 35.89 -81.58
C MET A 1 36.62 35.15 -80.94
N ARG A 2 36.45 35.25 -79.60
CA ARG A 2 35.18 35.12 -78.84
C ARG A 2 34.41 33.77 -78.93
N MET A 3 33.73 33.21 -77.93
CA MET A 3 33.47 33.46 -76.50
C MET A 3 32.53 32.31 -76.05
N PHE A 4 32.63 31.84 -74.79
CA PHE A 4 31.56 31.41 -73.84
C PHE A 4 30.34 30.59 -74.37
N LEU A 5 29.84 29.55 -73.70
CA LEU A 5 29.31 29.57 -72.33
C LEU A 5 28.94 28.11 -71.94
N VAL A 6 29.58 27.55 -70.92
CA VAL A 6 29.20 26.27 -70.31
C VAL A 6 28.10 26.55 -69.28
N LEU A 7 26.90 25.99 -69.51
CA LEU A 7 25.74 26.09 -68.63
C LEU A 7 25.86 25.00 -67.55
N LEU A 8 26.35 25.36 -66.36
CA LEU A 8 26.42 24.47 -65.21
C LEU A 8 25.12 24.58 -64.39
N LEU A 9 24.37 23.48 -64.33
CA LEU A 9 23.20 23.30 -63.47
C LEU A 9 23.61 23.36 -62.00
N LEU A 10 23.36 24.50 -61.34
CA LEU A 10 23.44 24.65 -59.89
C LEU A 10 22.17 24.05 -59.25
N SER A 11 22.30 22.85 -58.70
CA SER A 11 21.38 22.31 -57.72
C SER A 11 21.54 23.06 -56.40
N SER A 12 20.59 23.95 -56.08
CA SER A 12 20.51 24.61 -54.78
C SER A 12 20.27 23.57 -53.67
N PRO A 13 21.13 23.47 -52.65
CA PRO A 13 20.80 22.69 -51.46
C PRO A 13 19.75 23.49 -50.68
N ALA A 14 18.61 22.85 -50.40
CA ALA A 14 17.63 23.39 -49.47
C ALA A 14 18.33 23.65 -48.13
N LEU A 15 18.37 24.91 -47.69
CA LEU A 15 18.80 25.27 -46.34
C LEU A 15 17.90 24.52 -45.35
N ALA A 16 18.43 23.47 -44.74
CA ALA A 16 17.85 22.89 -43.55
C ALA A 16 18.01 23.92 -42.42
N THR A 17 16.95 24.68 -42.18
CA THR A 17 16.87 25.63 -41.07
C THR A 17 17.04 24.88 -39.76
N ALA A 18 17.97 25.34 -38.92
CA ALA A 18 18.16 24.86 -37.56
C ALA A 18 16.80 24.78 -36.82
N PRO A 19 16.59 23.81 -35.92
CA PRO A 19 15.42 23.83 -35.06
C PRO A 19 15.30 25.19 -34.40
N THR A 20 14.17 25.85 -34.62
CA THR A 20 13.98 27.17 -34.04
C THR A 20 13.97 27.05 -32.52
N PRO A 21 14.45 28.06 -31.77
CA PRO A 21 14.37 28.07 -30.30
C PRO A 21 12.97 27.77 -29.77
N ALA A 22 11.94 28.11 -30.57
CA ALA A 22 10.54 27.79 -30.32
C ALA A 22 10.25 26.26 -30.26
N GLN A 23 10.78 25.47 -31.21
CA GLN A 23 10.57 24.02 -31.24
C GLN A 23 11.25 23.30 -30.07
N LEU A 24 12.41 23.81 -29.62
CA LEU A 24 13.12 23.31 -28.43
C LEU A 24 12.41 23.69 -27.12
N ALA A 25 11.79 24.87 -27.06
CA ALA A 25 10.98 25.30 -25.92
C ALA A 25 9.67 24.50 -25.81
N GLU A 26 8.97 24.32 -26.93
CA GLU A 26 7.78 23.47 -27.03
C GLU A 26 8.08 22.05 -26.57
N LEU A 27 9.25 21.52 -26.95
CA LEU A 27 9.64 20.19 -26.57
C LEU A 27 9.87 20.02 -25.07
N ARG A 28 10.57 20.98 -24.46
CA ARG A 28 10.80 21.01 -23.02
C ARG A 28 9.49 21.15 -22.25
N ALA A 29 8.55 21.95 -22.76
CA ALA A 29 7.22 22.08 -22.21
C ALA A 29 6.47 20.74 -22.22
N ASN A 30 6.48 20.03 -23.36
CA ASN A 30 5.84 18.72 -23.49
C ASN A 30 6.45 17.67 -22.53
N ILE A 31 7.77 17.63 -22.40
CA ILE A 31 8.46 16.71 -21.46
C ILE A 31 8.11 17.04 -20.00
N SER A 32 8.06 18.32 -19.63
CA SER A 32 7.66 18.73 -18.28
C SER A 32 6.21 18.38 -17.97
N GLU A 33 5.31 18.57 -18.94
CA GLU A 33 3.89 18.22 -18.81
C GLU A 33 3.70 16.70 -18.67
N LEU A 34 4.40 15.93 -19.49
CA LEU A 34 4.48 14.46 -19.42
C LEU A 34 4.90 13.97 -18.03
N GLU A 35 5.95 14.58 -17.51
CA GLU A 35 6.48 14.29 -16.20
C GLU A 35 5.47 14.61 -15.09
N GLN A 36 4.87 15.80 -15.14
CA GLN A 36 3.89 16.24 -14.15
C GLN A 36 2.66 15.33 -14.15
N ALA A 37 2.16 14.93 -15.33
CA ALA A 37 1.07 13.97 -15.48
C ALA A 37 1.42 12.61 -14.84
N LEU A 38 2.61 12.06 -15.11
CA LEU A 38 3.02 10.77 -14.53
C LEU A 38 3.16 10.82 -13.00
N ARG A 39 3.62 11.95 -12.44
CA ARG A 39 3.68 12.15 -10.98
C ARG A 39 2.27 12.21 -10.37
N SER A 40 1.36 12.94 -11.02
CA SER A 40 -0.04 13.02 -10.60
C SER A 40 -0.69 11.64 -10.59
N ASP A 41 -0.55 10.88 -11.69
CA ASP A 41 -1.12 9.54 -11.82
C ASP A 41 -0.55 8.55 -10.80
N THR A 42 0.75 8.64 -10.48
CA THR A 42 1.37 7.79 -9.46
C THR A 42 0.84 8.14 -8.06
N GLY A 43 0.77 9.42 -7.71
CA GLY A 43 0.23 9.87 -6.42
C GLY A 43 -1.26 9.54 -6.26
N GLU A 44 -2.04 9.64 -7.33
CA GLU A 44 -3.44 9.23 -7.35
C GLU A 44 -3.61 7.71 -7.18
N ARG A 45 -2.75 6.89 -7.81
CA ARG A 45 -2.72 5.44 -7.60
C ARG A 45 -2.42 5.09 -6.15
N ASP A 46 -1.39 5.69 -5.57
CA ASP A 46 -1.00 5.44 -4.18
C ASP A 46 -2.13 5.85 -3.22
N GLY A 47 -2.78 6.98 -3.47
CA GLY A 47 -3.95 7.43 -2.71
C GLY A 47 -5.15 6.48 -2.83
N ALA A 48 -5.46 6.00 -4.04
CA ALA A 48 -6.54 5.05 -4.26
C ALA A 48 -6.25 3.67 -3.63
N GLN A 49 -5.00 3.22 -3.67
CA GLN A 49 -4.56 2.00 -2.98
C GLN A 49 -4.64 2.15 -1.45
N ALA A 50 -4.31 3.33 -0.90
CA ALA A 50 -4.48 3.62 0.52
C ALA A 50 -5.96 3.59 0.94
N ALA A 51 -6.85 4.19 0.15
CA ALA A 51 -8.29 4.15 0.37
C ALA A 51 -8.84 2.71 0.32
N LEU A 52 -8.42 1.92 -0.68
CA LEU A 52 -8.79 0.50 -0.77
C LEU A 52 -8.35 -0.28 0.47
N ARG A 53 -7.11 -0.06 0.92
CA ARG A 53 -6.56 -0.69 2.14
C ARG A 53 -7.39 -0.36 3.37
N GLU A 54 -7.83 0.88 3.52
CA GLU A 54 -8.68 1.30 4.64
C GLU A 54 -10.01 0.56 4.66
N VAL A 55 -10.68 0.45 3.51
CA VAL A 55 -11.94 -0.29 3.36
C VAL A 55 -11.74 -1.78 3.64
N GLU A 56 -10.64 -2.39 3.19
CA GLU A 56 -10.34 -3.80 3.47
C GLU A 56 -10.06 -4.06 4.96
N LEU A 57 -9.37 -3.14 5.64
CA LEU A 57 -9.16 -3.21 7.09
C LEU A 57 -10.48 -3.06 7.86
N LYS A 58 -11.38 -2.18 7.41
CA LYS A 58 -12.74 -2.02 7.95
C LYS A 58 -13.54 -3.32 7.78
N LEU A 59 -13.54 -3.92 6.58
CA LEU A 59 -14.19 -5.22 6.32
C LEU A 59 -13.62 -6.34 7.19
N SER A 60 -12.31 -6.39 7.39
CA SER A 60 -11.68 -7.39 8.27
C SER A 60 -12.15 -7.25 9.72
N ARG A 61 -12.24 -6.01 10.23
CA ARG A 61 -12.78 -5.72 11.58
C ARG A 61 -14.24 -6.16 11.69
N LEU A 62 -15.10 -5.71 10.78
CA LEU A 62 -16.52 -6.06 10.76
C LEU A 62 -16.76 -7.58 10.69
N ASN A 63 -15.97 -8.31 9.88
CA ASN A 63 -16.06 -9.77 9.80
C ASN A 63 -15.61 -10.50 11.08
N ARG A 64 -14.65 -9.94 11.84
CA ARG A 64 -14.27 -10.50 13.16
C ARG A 64 -15.39 -10.27 14.18
N GLU A 65 -15.95 -9.07 14.20
CA GLU A 65 -17.09 -8.72 15.05
C GLU A 65 -18.31 -9.60 14.74
N GLN A 66 -18.64 -9.79 13.46
CA GLN A 66 -19.74 -10.65 13.02
C GLN A 66 -19.61 -12.07 13.57
N ARG A 67 -18.42 -12.68 13.45
CA ARG A 67 -18.16 -14.02 13.99
C ARG A 67 -18.29 -14.09 15.51
N SER A 68 -17.81 -13.07 16.21
CA SER A 68 -17.96 -12.96 17.67
C SER A 68 -19.43 -12.84 18.08
N LEU A 69 -20.21 -12.00 17.38
CA LEU A 69 -21.65 -11.85 17.62
C LEU A 69 -22.42 -13.14 17.33
N GLU A 70 -22.10 -13.83 16.24
CA GLU A 70 -22.71 -15.12 15.90
C GLU A 70 -22.42 -16.19 16.95
N GLN A 71 -21.18 -16.24 17.46
CA GLN A 71 -20.83 -17.16 18.54
C GLN A 71 -21.62 -16.84 19.81
N ARG A 72 -21.66 -15.57 20.23
CA ARG A 72 -22.45 -15.13 21.38
C ARG A 72 -23.94 -15.42 21.22
N ARG A 73 -24.50 -15.28 20.01
CA ARG A 73 -25.88 -15.65 19.70
C ARG A 73 -26.12 -17.16 19.84
N ARG A 74 -25.16 -17.99 19.41
CA ARG A 74 -25.23 -19.45 19.57
C ARG A 74 -25.19 -19.85 21.04
N ASP A 75 -24.27 -19.25 21.81
CA ASP A 75 -24.13 -19.52 23.23
C ASP A 75 -25.42 -19.12 23.99
N ALA A 76 -25.97 -17.95 23.69
CA ALA A 76 -27.24 -17.49 24.26
C ALA A 76 -28.43 -18.40 23.88
N ALA A 77 -28.48 -18.89 22.64
CA ALA A 77 -29.53 -19.81 22.20
C ALA A 77 -29.44 -21.17 22.91
N ALA A 78 -28.22 -21.68 23.12
CA ALA A 78 -28.00 -22.93 23.86
C ALA A 78 -28.39 -22.78 25.34
N GLU A 79 -28.11 -21.62 25.95
CA GLU A 79 -28.53 -21.36 27.32
C GLU A 79 -30.05 -21.24 27.46
N LEU A 80 -30.71 -20.54 26.53
CA LEU A 80 -32.16 -20.49 26.48
C LEU A 80 -32.78 -21.89 26.38
N GLU A 81 -32.24 -22.75 25.51
CA GLU A 81 -32.71 -24.13 25.37
C GLU A 81 -32.57 -24.92 26.68
N ARG A 82 -31.46 -24.77 27.40
CA ARG A 82 -31.25 -25.40 28.71
C ARG A 82 -32.28 -24.93 29.73
N LEU A 83 -32.54 -23.63 29.79
CA LEU A 83 -33.55 -23.05 30.69
C LEU A 83 -34.96 -23.54 30.34
N GLU A 84 -35.34 -23.57 29.06
CA GLU A 84 -36.64 -24.08 28.61
C GLU A 84 -36.82 -25.58 28.90
N VAL A 85 -35.75 -26.38 28.81
CA VAL A 85 -35.78 -27.80 29.22
C VAL A 85 -35.93 -27.92 30.74
N ARG A 86 -35.19 -27.14 31.53
CA ARG A 86 -35.30 -27.12 33.00
C ARG A 86 -36.72 -26.72 33.43
N GLN A 87 -37.26 -25.65 32.85
CA GLN A 87 -38.61 -25.16 33.10
C GLN A 87 -39.67 -26.26 32.83
N ARG A 88 -39.58 -26.93 31.66
CA ARG A 88 -40.48 -28.03 31.30
C ARG A 88 -40.38 -29.21 32.27
N ARG A 89 -39.16 -29.58 32.67
CA ARG A 89 -38.95 -30.66 33.64
C ARG A 89 -39.57 -30.33 34.99
N MET A 90 -39.30 -29.15 35.53
CA MET A 90 -39.86 -28.69 36.81
C MET A 90 -41.39 -28.60 36.76
N ALA A 91 -41.95 -28.11 35.64
CA ALA A 91 -43.40 -28.06 35.45
C ALA A 91 -44.03 -29.46 35.44
N ALA A 92 -43.37 -30.46 34.82
CA ALA A 92 -43.82 -31.84 34.80
C ALA A 92 -43.73 -32.50 36.19
N GLU A 93 -42.60 -32.34 36.89
CA GLU A 93 -42.39 -32.83 38.25
C GLU A 93 -43.43 -32.27 39.22
N ARG A 94 -43.69 -30.96 39.14
CA ARG A 94 -44.78 -30.30 39.89
C ARG A 94 -46.15 -30.91 39.59
N GLY A 95 -46.45 -31.18 38.32
CA GLY A 95 -47.72 -31.81 37.91
C GLY A 95 -47.95 -33.16 38.60
N VAL A 96 -46.90 -33.99 38.66
CA VAL A 96 -46.92 -35.28 39.36
C VAL A 96 -47.11 -35.09 40.88
N GLN A 97 -46.40 -34.15 41.48
CA GLN A 97 -46.51 -33.87 42.92
C GLN A 97 -47.92 -33.39 43.30
N LEU A 98 -48.52 -32.49 42.51
CA LEU A 98 -49.88 -31.98 42.74
C LEU A 98 -50.93 -33.07 42.58
N ASP A 99 -50.80 -33.95 41.59
CA ASP A 99 -51.71 -35.08 41.39
C ASP A 99 -51.66 -36.06 42.58
N TRP A 100 -50.46 -36.36 43.09
CA TRP A 100 -50.30 -37.21 44.27
C TRP A 100 -50.95 -36.59 45.53
N VAL A 101 -50.74 -35.29 45.76
CA VAL A 101 -51.37 -34.58 46.89
C VAL A 101 -52.89 -34.57 46.73
N ALA A 102 -53.40 -34.28 45.53
CA ALA A 102 -54.84 -34.26 45.25
C ALA A 102 -55.50 -35.63 45.49
N LYS A 103 -54.87 -36.72 45.02
CA LYS A 103 -55.33 -38.10 45.26
C LYS A 103 -55.36 -38.45 46.74
N THR A 104 -54.33 -38.06 47.49
CA THR A 104 -54.24 -38.33 48.93
C THR A 104 -55.31 -37.56 49.73
N ILE A 105 -55.50 -36.26 49.44
CA ILE A 105 -56.55 -35.44 50.08
C ILE A 105 -57.94 -36.00 49.77
N ARG A 106 -58.17 -36.43 48.53
CA ARG A 106 -59.45 -37.06 48.13
C ARG A 106 -59.69 -38.36 48.89
N ALA A 107 -58.68 -39.24 49.01
CA ALA A 107 -58.81 -40.49 49.76
C ALA A 107 -59.16 -40.25 51.23
N ASP A 108 -58.51 -39.30 51.88
CA ASP A 108 -58.81 -38.89 53.26
C ASP A 108 -60.23 -38.32 53.42
N TYR A 109 -60.70 -37.55 52.44
CA TYR A 109 -62.07 -37.03 52.46
C TYR A 109 -63.11 -38.14 52.37
N ILE A 110 -62.91 -39.10 51.46
CA ILE A 110 -63.82 -40.25 51.25
C ILE A 110 -63.84 -41.17 52.47
N ASN A 111 -62.67 -41.42 53.09
CA ASN A 111 -62.56 -42.26 54.29
C ASN A 111 -63.14 -41.60 55.56
N GLY A 112 -63.63 -40.36 55.47
CA GLY A 112 -64.31 -39.66 56.56
C GLY A 112 -63.33 -39.07 57.58
N ARG A 113 -63.32 -37.73 57.67
CA ARG A 113 -62.45 -36.93 58.58
C ARG A 113 -62.57 -37.27 60.08
N GLN A 114 -63.49 -38.15 60.48
CA GLN A 114 -63.84 -38.46 61.86
C GLN A 114 -63.44 -39.88 62.32
N GLU A 115 -62.73 -40.66 61.50
CA GLU A 115 -62.18 -41.99 61.87
C GLU A 115 -61.38 -41.94 63.18
N LEU A 116 -60.52 -40.93 63.37
CA LEU A 116 -59.65 -40.84 64.56
C LEU A 116 -60.45 -40.75 65.88
N VAL A 117 -61.52 -39.97 65.89
CA VAL A 117 -62.38 -39.79 67.07
C VAL A 117 -63.19 -41.07 67.32
N ARG A 118 -63.70 -41.71 66.27
CA ARG A 118 -64.40 -43.00 66.38
C ARG A 118 -63.47 -44.12 66.87
N LEU A 119 -62.22 -44.14 66.42
CA LEU A 119 -61.22 -45.15 66.81
C LEU A 119 -60.78 -44.98 68.27
N LEU A 120 -60.57 -43.74 68.73
CA LEU A 120 -60.24 -43.42 70.12
C LEU A 120 -61.37 -43.79 71.09
N LEU A 121 -62.62 -43.71 70.63
CA LEU A 121 -63.78 -44.10 71.42
C LEU A 121 -64.01 -45.62 71.45
N ASN A 122 -63.38 -46.39 70.54
CA ASN A 122 -63.51 -47.84 70.46
C ASN A 122 -62.39 -48.53 71.28
N GLN A 123 -62.62 -48.73 72.58
CA GLN A 123 -61.63 -49.13 73.60
C GLN A 123 -61.12 -50.59 73.55
N GLN A 124 -61.38 -51.35 72.49
CA GLN A 124 -61.17 -52.82 72.51
C GLN A 124 -59.72 -53.28 72.18
N GLU A 125 -58.88 -52.44 71.53
CA GLU A 125 -57.47 -52.78 71.22
C GLU A 125 -56.53 -51.54 71.28
N PRO A 126 -56.06 -51.12 72.47
CA PRO A 126 -55.25 -49.92 72.64
C PRO A 126 -53.92 -49.93 71.85
N ASP A 127 -53.28 -51.09 71.69
CA ASP A 127 -52.03 -51.21 70.94
C ASP A 127 -52.20 -50.96 69.43
N ARG A 128 -53.34 -51.36 68.86
CA ARG A 128 -53.66 -51.12 67.45
C ARG A 128 -53.90 -49.63 67.21
N VAL A 129 -54.62 -48.97 68.12
CA VAL A 129 -54.87 -47.53 68.07
C VAL A 129 -53.54 -46.75 68.17
N ALA A 130 -52.65 -47.13 69.10
CA ALA A 130 -51.33 -46.50 69.25
C ALA A 130 -50.48 -46.60 67.97
N ARG A 131 -50.44 -47.78 67.32
CA ARG A 131 -49.74 -47.96 66.03
C ARG A 131 -50.37 -47.13 64.91
N MET A 132 -51.70 -47.09 64.85
CA MET A 132 -52.43 -46.32 63.84
C MET A 132 -52.17 -44.81 63.99
N LEU A 133 -52.17 -44.29 65.21
CA LEU A 133 -51.82 -42.89 65.50
C LEU A 133 -50.38 -42.57 65.05
N ARG A 134 -49.44 -43.49 65.30
CA ARG A 134 -48.06 -43.32 64.84
C ARG A 134 -47.97 -43.31 63.31
N TYR A 135 -48.69 -44.20 62.61
CA TYR A 135 -48.74 -44.18 61.15
C TYR A 135 -49.35 -42.89 60.60
N GLN A 136 -50.43 -42.40 61.22
CA GLN A 136 -51.04 -41.12 60.87
C GLN A 136 -50.02 -39.97 61.00
N GLU A 137 -49.25 -39.93 62.10
CA GLU A 137 -48.19 -38.94 62.28
C GLU A 137 -47.15 -38.98 61.14
N TYR A 138 -46.66 -40.18 60.77
CA TYR A 138 -45.73 -40.33 59.65
C TYR A 138 -46.33 -39.86 58.31
N PHE A 139 -47.58 -40.21 58.02
CA PHE A 139 -48.26 -39.78 56.79
C PHE A 139 -48.54 -38.28 56.75
N GLN A 140 -48.92 -37.67 57.87
CA GLN A 140 -49.13 -36.21 57.95
C GLN A 140 -47.80 -35.47 57.78
N ARG A 141 -46.73 -35.96 58.42
CA ARG A 141 -45.39 -35.38 58.26
C ARG A 141 -44.90 -35.47 56.81
N ALA A 142 -44.99 -36.65 56.19
CA ALA A 142 -44.60 -36.83 54.78
C ALA A 142 -45.42 -35.95 53.83
N ARG A 143 -46.70 -35.71 54.12
CA ARG A 143 -47.54 -34.77 53.36
C ARG A 143 -47.13 -33.32 53.55
N TYR A 144 -46.88 -32.90 54.78
CA TYR A 144 -46.39 -31.56 55.08
C TYR A 144 -45.06 -31.29 54.38
N GLU A 145 -44.09 -32.21 54.48
CA GLU A 145 -42.80 -32.14 53.79
C GLU A 145 -42.96 -32.08 52.26
N ARG A 146 -43.97 -32.78 51.70
CA ARG A 146 -44.27 -32.69 50.27
C ARG A 146 -44.81 -31.32 49.87
N VAL A 147 -45.73 -30.74 50.65
CA VAL A 147 -46.32 -29.42 50.38
C VAL A 147 -45.26 -28.32 50.49
N THR A 148 -44.38 -28.38 51.48
CA THR A 148 -43.28 -27.40 51.60
C THR A 148 -42.30 -27.52 50.43
N THR A 149 -42.02 -28.74 49.95
CA THR A 149 -41.22 -28.96 48.74
C THR A 149 -41.89 -28.35 47.51
N ILE A 150 -43.20 -28.56 47.31
CA ILE A 150 -43.96 -27.96 46.20
C ILE A 150 -43.86 -26.42 46.22
N ASN A 151 -44.01 -25.81 47.39
CA ASN A 151 -43.92 -24.35 47.50
C ASN A 151 -42.53 -23.83 47.13
N ARG A 152 -41.47 -24.50 47.58
CA ARG A 152 -40.08 -24.17 47.21
C ARG A 152 -39.83 -24.35 45.71
N ASP A 153 -40.32 -25.45 45.13
CA ASP A 153 -40.17 -25.73 43.70
C ASP A 153 -40.97 -24.72 42.83
N LEU A 154 -42.08 -24.17 43.35
CA LEU A 154 -42.83 -23.08 42.72
C LEU A 154 -42.05 -21.77 42.69
N GLU A 155 -41.40 -21.40 43.79
CA GLU A 155 -40.53 -20.22 43.86
C GLU A 155 -39.35 -20.36 42.88
N GLU A 156 -38.71 -21.54 42.85
CA GLU A 156 -37.62 -21.83 41.92
C GLU A 156 -38.10 -21.80 40.46
N LEU A 157 -39.29 -22.33 40.17
CA LEU A 157 -39.87 -22.29 38.83
C LEU A 157 -40.15 -20.85 38.37
N LEU A 158 -40.66 -19.99 39.25
CA LEU A 158 -40.88 -18.58 38.95
C LEU A 158 -39.59 -17.87 38.57
N LEU A 159 -38.49 -18.14 39.29
CA LEU A 159 -37.17 -17.61 38.95
C LEU A 159 -36.70 -18.10 37.57
N VAL A 160 -36.81 -19.40 37.29
CA VAL A 160 -36.43 -19.97 35.99
C VAL A 160 -37.28 -19.39 34.84
N VAL A 161 -38.56 -19.13 35.06
CA VAL A 161 -39.43 -18.47 34.06
C VAL A 161 -38.90 -17.08 33.73
N LEU A 162 -38.59 -16.27 34.75
CA LEU A 162 -38.04 -14.92 34.57
C LEU A 162 -36.68 -14.94 33.87
N GLU A 163 -35.79 -15.86 34.26
CA GLU A 163 -34.49 -16.06 33.59
C GLU A 163 -34.66 -16.44 32.12
N THR A 164 -35.64 -17.31 31.82
CA THR A 164 -35.95 -17.74 30.44
C THR A 164 -36.45 -16.58 29.59
N GLU A 165 -37.33 -15.74 30.13
CA GLU A 165 -37.84 -14.54 29.45
C GLU A 165 -36.72 -13.53 29.18
N ALA A 166 -35.87 -13.24 30.17
CA ALA A 166 -34.72 -12.36 30.00
C ALA A 166 -33.71 -12.92 28.99
N ALA A 167 -33.44 -14.23 29.00
CA ALA A 167 -32.57 -14.88 28.03
C ALA A 167 -33.14 -14.80 26.60
N ARG A 168 -34.46 -14.95 26.45
CA ARG A 168 -35.15 -14.80 25.16
C ARG A 168 -35.05 -13.37 24.64
N GLU A 169 -35.27 -12.37 25.48
CA GLU A 169 -35.11 -10.97 25.08
C GLU A 169 -33.66 -10.65 24.66
N SER A 170 -32.67 -11.11 25.44
CA SER A 170 -31.26 -10.94 25.09
C SER A 170 -30.91 -11.60 23.75
N LEU A 171 -31.49 -12.76 23.44
CA LEU A 171 -31.29 -13.44 22.17
C LEU A 171 -31.86 -12.62 21.00
N GLU A 172 -33.03 -12.03 21.15
CA GLU A 172 -33.63 -11.16 20.12
C GLU A 172 -32.83 -9.87 19.90
N GLN A 173 -32.33 -9.25 20.97
CA GLN A 173 -31.44 -8.09 20.86
C GLN A 173 -30.17 -8.44 20.05
N ARG A 174 -29.54 -9.59 20.33
CA ARG A 174 -28.37 -10.07 19.57
C ARG A 174 -28.69 -10.39 18.11
N ARG A 175 -29.91 -10.89 17.81
CA ARG A 175 -30.37 -11.10 16.43
C ARG A 175 -30.53 -9.77 15.69
N ALA A 176 -31.05 -8.74 16.36
CA ALA A 176 -31.17 -7.40 15.81
C ALA A 176 -29.78 -6.76 15.56
N GLU A 177 -28.84 -6.90 16.49
CA GLU A 177 -27.45 -6.45 16.31
C GLU A 177 -26.78 -7.08 15.08
N ILE A 178 -26.99 -8.38 14.87
CA ILE A 178 -26.47 -9.08 13.68
C ILE A 178 -27.05 -8.51 12.38
N LEU A 179 -28.33 -8.13 12.36
CA LEU A 179 -28.96 -7.56 11.17
C LEU A 179 -28.35 -6.19 10.83
N VAL A 180 -28.10 -5.34 11.84
CA VAL A 180 -27.40 -4.06 11.66
C VAL A 180 -25.97 -4.27 11.15
N GLN A 181 -25.25 -5.24 11.72
CA GLN A 181 -23.88 -5.55 11.31
C GLN A 181 -23.81 -6.10 9.88
N GLN A 182 -24.81 -6.89 9.44
CA GLN A 182 -24.92 -7.35 8.05
C GLN A 182 -25.09 -6.18 7.08
N GLN A 183 -25.96 -5.21 7.42
CA GLN A 183 -26.13 -4.01 6.60
C GLN A 183 -24.82 -3.19 6.49
N ALA A 184 -24.07 -3.08 7.59
CA ALA A 184 -22.75 -2.42 7.61
C ALA A 184 -21.69 -3.17 6.78
N LEU A 185 -21.71 -4.50 6.77
CA LEU A 185 -20.85 -5.31 5.91
C LEU A 185 -21.19 -5.11 4.43
N ASP A 186 -22.47 -5.07 4.08
CA ASP A 186 -22.90 -4.90 2.70
C ASP A 186 -22.67 -3.48 2.17
N SER A 187 -22.75 -2.46 3.02
CA SER A 187 -22.33 -1.09 2.64
C SER A 187 -20.81 -1.02 2.41
N ALA A 188 -20.01 -1.62 3.29
CA ALA A 188 -18.55 -1.67 3.13
C ALA A 188 -18.11 -2.49 1.89
N ARG A 189 -18.84 -3.56 1.54
CA ARG A 189 -18.60 -4.33 0.30
C ARG A 189 -18.88 -3.50 -0.95
N ARG A 190 -19.96 -2.71 -0.94
CA ARG A 190 -20.30 -1.78 -2.02
C ARG A 190 -19.22 -0.71 -2.19
N GLU A 191 -18.84 -0.06 -1.10
CA GLU A 191 -17.75 0.91 -1.05
C GLU A 191 -16.43 0.35 -1.64
N ARG A 192 -16.09 -0.90 -1.31
CA ARG A 192 -14.93 -1.60 -1.90
C ARG A 192 -15.08 -1.79 -3.41
N SER A 193 -16.25 -2.22 -3.87
CA SER A 193 -16.49 -2.46 -5.30
C SER A 193 -16.42 -1.18 -6.13
N GLU A 194 -16.92 -0.07 -5.59
CA GLU A 194 -16.86 1.26 -6.22
C GLU A 194 -15.43 1.79 -6.28
N THR A 195 -14.67 1.60 -5.19
CA THR A 195 -13.23 1.95 -5.15
C THR A 195 -12.45 1.15 -6.19
N LEU A 196 -12.69 -0.15 -6.31
CA LEU A 196 -12.05 -1.00 -7.32
C LEU A 196 -12.44 -0.61 -8.76
N ALA A 197 -13.71 -0.28 -9.00
CA ALA A 197 -14.16 0.20 -10.30
C ALA A 197 -13.45 1.50 -10.69
N THR A 198 -13.32 2.43 -9.75
CA THR A 198 -12.60 3.70 -9.93
C THR A 198 -11.12 3.46 -10.23
N ILE A 199 -10.48 2.55 -9.49
CA ILE A 199 -9.07 2.17 -9.74
C ILE A 199 -8.91 1.58 -11.14
N ASN A 200 -9.77 0.64 -11.55
CA ASN A 200 -9.68 0.00 -12.87
C ASN A 200 -9.91 0.99 -14.02
N GLN A 201 -10.87 1.90 -13.89
CA GLN A 201 -11.10 2.96 -14.88
C GLN A 201 -9.88 3.87 -15.02
N ARG A 202 -9.25 4.26 -13.90
CA ARG A 202 -8.05 5.10 -13.91
C ARG A 202 -6.82 4.38 -14.47
N ILE A 203 -6.62 3.11 -14.13
CA ILE A 203 -5.50 2.31 -14.70
C ILE A 203 -5.65 2.23 -16.22
N GLY A 204 -6.85 1.97 -16.73
CA GLY A 204 -7.10 1.89 -18.17
C GLY A 204 -6.83 3.22 -18.90
N SER A 205 -7.21 4.36 -18.31
CA SER A 205 -6.95 5.68 -18.92
C SER A 205 -5.47 6.07 -18.85
N THR A 206 -4.78 5.78 -17.73
CA THR A 206 -3.34 6.02 -17.57
C THR A 206 -2.51 5.19 -18.54
N GLU A 207 -2.82 3.91 -18.75
CA GLU A 207 -2.09 3.06 -19.72
C GLU A 207 -2.24 3.56 -21.16
N GLN A 208 -3.45 3.98 -21.55
CA GLN A 208 -3.69 4.58 -22.86
C GLN A 208 -2.93 5.90 -23.03
N ARG A 209 -2.88 6.73 -21.99
CA ARG A 209 -2.12 7.98 -21.99
C ARG A 209 -0.62 7.71 -22.13
N LEU A 210 -0.08 6.79 -21.33
CA LEU A 210 1.33 6.38 -21.36
C LEU A 210 1.74 5.80 -22.72
N ALA A 211 0.85 5.04 -23.38
CA ALA A 211 1.10 4.47 -24.71
C ALA A 211 1.20 5.56 -25.80
N ARG A 212 0.27 6.52 -25.82
CA ARG A 212 0.33 7.69 -26.73
C ARG A 212 1.63 8.48 -26.51
N MET A 213 1.94 8.74 -25.24
CA MET A 213 3.12 9.49 -24.83
C MET A 213 4.45 8.80 -25.20
N ARG A 214 4.53 7.46 -25.16
CA ARG A 214 5.70 6.70 -25.64
C ARG A 214 5.85 6.79 -27.16
N GLN A 215 4.74 6.78 -27.91
CA GLN A 215 4.78 6.97 -29.37
C GLN A 215 5.28 8.38 -29.72
N ASP A 216 4.83 9.41 -29.00
CA ASP A 216 5.26 10.79 -29.19
C ASP A 216 6.76 10.97 -28.85
N ALA A 217 7.23 10.36 -27.76
CA ALA A 217 8.64 10.36 -27.40
C ALA A 217 9.54 9.62 -28.41
N ALA A 218 9.09 8.49 -28.97
CA ALA A 218 9.83 7.77 -30.01
C ALA A 218 9.89 8.56 -31.34
N ARG A 219 8.78 9.22 -31.70
CA ARG A 219 8.73 10.11 -32.86
C ARG A 219 9.71 11.27 -32.71
N LEU A 220 9.82 11.81 -31.51
CA LEU A 220 10.75 12.87 -31.19
C LEU A 220 12.22 12.43 -31.23
N ASP A 221 12.55 11.27 -30.66
CA ASP A 221 13.91 10.73 -30.71
C ASP A 221 14.38 10.51 -32.16
N THR A 222 13.45 10.12 -33.04
CA THR A 222 13.68 10.01 -34.48
C THR A 222 14.03 11.37 -35.10
N LEU A 223 13.31 12.44 -34.73
CA LEU A 223 13.58 13.81 -35.20
C LEU A 223 14.90 14.38 -34.67
N LEU A 224 15.24 14.09 -33.40
CA LEU A 224 16.49 14.52 -32.78
C LEU A 224 17.71 13.81 -33.40
N ASN A 225 17.58 12.53 -33.72
CA ASN A 225 18.62 11.78 -34.43
C ASN A 225 18.82 12.30 -35.87
N ASP A 226 17.75 12.73 -36.53
CA ASP A 226 17.81 13.38 -37.84
C ASP A 226 18.49 14.77 -37.77
N MET A 227 18.25 15.51 -36.69
CA MET A 227 18.91 16.80 -36.39
C MET A 227 20.37 16.66 -35.94
N GLY A 228 20.72 15.62 -35.18
CA GLY A 228 22.10 15.36 -34.76
C GLY A 228 23.02 15.05 -35.94
N ARG A 229 22.48 14.44 -37.00
CA ARG A 229 23.19 14.21 -38.27
C ARG A 229 23.46 15.50 -39.04
N THR A 230 22.62 16.52 -38.90
CA THR A 230 22.79 17.82 -39.57
C THR A 230 23.69 18.80 -38.80
N LEU A 231 23.93 18.57 -37.51
CA LEU A 231 24.81 19.41 -36.66
C LEU A 231 26.29 18.97 -36.66
N SER A 232 26.64 17.91 -37.36
CA SER A 232 28.02 17.38 -37.43
C SER A 232 28.99 18.21 -38.31
N ASP A 233 28.52 19.31 -38.90
CA ASP A 233 29.31 20.17 -39.81
C ASP A 233 29.86 21.47 -39.17
N ILE A 234 29.77 21.63 -37.86
CA ILE A 234 30.39 22.79 -37.16
C ILE A 234 31.79 22.39 -36.68
N PRO A 235 32.88 23.00 -37.19
CA PRO A 235 34.23 22.59 -36.83
C PRO A 235 34.52 22.93 -35.36
N ALA A 236 34.88 21.91 -34.58
CA ALA A 236 35.36 22.06 -33.22
C ALA A 236 36.76 22.70 -33.19
N ARG A 237 37.08 23.39 -32.09
CA ARG A 237 38.49 23.50 -31.63
C ARG A 237 38.74 22.36 -30.64
N PRO A 238 39.23 21.18 -31.06
CA PRO A 238 39.76 20.21 -30.13
C PRO A 238 41.22 20.60 -29.83
N SER A 239 41.49 21.24 -28.70
CA SER A 239 42.85 21.23 -28.15
C SER A 239 43.01 19.93 -27.35
N GLY A 240 43.47 18.85 -27.98
CA GLY A 240 43.73 17.56 -27.32
C GLY A 240 43.68 16.34 -28.25
N GLU A 241 44.03 15.16 -27.72
CA GLU A 241 43.81 13.88 -28.40
C GLU A 241 42.30 13.56 -28.51
N PRO A 242 41.82 12.95 -29.60
CA PRO A 242 40.42 12.54 -29.73
C PRO A 242 39.96 11.63 -28.59
N PHE A 243 38.74 11.83 -28.09
CA PHE A 243 38.19 11.10 -26.94
C PHE A 243 38.35 9.59 -27.10
N GLY A 244 38.05 9.06 -28.30
CA GLY A 244 38.11 7.63 -28.61
C GLY A 244 39.49 6.95 -28.41
N LYS A 245 40.59 7.72 -28.37
CA LYS A 245 41.96 7.19 -28.14
C LYS A 245 42.37 7.19 -26.66
N LEU A 246 41.55 7.75 -25.78
CA LEU A 246 41.84 7.94 -24.36
C LEU A 246 41.22 6.86 -23.45
N ALA A 247 40.91 5.68 -24.00
CA ALA A 247 40.49 4.54 -23.21
C ALA A 247 41.52 4.24 -22.09
N ASN A 248 41.03 4.08 -20.86
CA ASN A 248 41.82 3.91 -19.63
C ASN A 248 42.83 5.05 -19.32
N LYS A 249 42.67 6.23 -19.92
CA LYS A 249 43.55 7.40 -19.73
C LYS A 249 42.82 8.65 -19.24
N LEU A 250 41.49 8.61 -19.10
CA LEU A 250 40.73 9.75 -18.62
C LEU A 250 40.76 9.83 -17.08
N PRO A 251 40.71 11.03 -16.50
CA PRO A 251 40.51 11.20 -15.06
C PRO A 251 39.08 10.84 -14.65
N TRP A 252 38.89 10.60 -13.36
CA TRP A 252 37.55 10.55 -12.76
C TRP A 252 37.05 11.97 -12.44
N PRO A 253 35.74 12.25 -12.59
CA PRO A 253 35.18 13.59 -12.35
C PRO A 253 35.15 14.01 -10.87
N VAL A 254 35.15 13.02 -9.98
CA VAL A 254 35.28 13.12 -8.51
C VAL A 254 36.10 11.92 -8.01
N PRO A 255 36.61 11.89 -6.76
CA PRO A 255 37.32 10.72 -6.24
C PRO A 255 36.56 9.40 -6.44
N ARG A 256 37.24 8.36 -6.93
CA ARG A 256 36.61 7.10 -7.34
C ARG A 256 36.17 6.25 -6.15
N ARG A 257 34.94 6.47 -5.66
CA ARG A 257 34.26 5.64 -4.65
C ARG A 257 32.92 5.16 -5.20
N ILE A 258 32.91 4.01 -5.87
CA ILE A 258 31.71 3.53 -6.59
C ILE A 258 30.72 2.86 -5.63
N THR A 259 29.47 3.32 -5.61
CA THR A 259 28.35 2.73 -4.85
C THR A 259 27.39 1.95 -5.75
N ALA A 260 27.27 2.32 -7.03
CA ALA A 260 26.55 1.54 -8.03
C ALA A 260 27.38 1.42 -9.32
N ARG A 261 27.42 0.23 -9.91
CA ARG A 261 28.26 -0.08 -11.08
C ARG A 261 27.43 -0.09 -12.37
N PHE A 262 28.09 0.20 -13.48
CA PHE A 262 27.50 0.03 -14.80
C PHE A 262 26.98 -1.40 -14.99
N GLY A 263 25.74 -1.54 -15.44
CA GLY A 263 25.07 -2.81 -15.68
C GLY A 263 24.54 -3.54 -14.44
N SER A 264 24.76 -3.02 -13.21
CA SER A 264 24.19 -3.65 -12.02
C SER A 264 22.67 -3.42 -11.92
N PRO A 265 21.92 -4.26 -11.19
CA PRO A 265 20.50 -4.04 -10.94
C PRO A 265 20.27 -2.74 -10.16
N ARG A 266 19.19 -2.01 -10.47
CA ARG A 266 18.74 -0.82 -9.72
C ARG A 266 17.42 -1.09 -8.99
N GLU A 267 16.35 -1.33 -9.75
CA GLU A 267 15.03 -1.65 -9.24
C GLU A 267 14.24 -2.41 -10.32
N GLY A 268 13.58 -3.51 -9.95
CA GLY A 268 12.90 -4.39 -10.90
C GLY A 268 13.85 -4.96 -11.97
N SER A 269 13.47 -4.85 -13.25
CA SER A 269 14.25 -5.29 -14.41
C SER A 269 15.22 -4.23 -14.97
N VAL A 270 15.32 -3.05 -14.34
CA VAL A 270 16.14 -1.92 -14.82
C VAL A 270 17.59 -2.06 -14.35
N ARG A 271 18.54 -1.80 -15.26
CA ARG A 271 19.97 -1.79 -15.00
C ARG A 271 20.56 -0.38 -15.02
N TRP A 272 21.65 -0.17 -14.30
CA TRP A 272 22.39 1.09 -14.31
C TRP A 272 23.09 1.31 -15.66
N ASN A 273 22.80 2.43 -16.33
CA ASN A 273 23.46 2.86 -17.57
C ASN A 273 24.78 3.63 -17.32
N GLY A 274 25.13 3.85 -16.05
CA GLY A 274 26.32 4.59 -15.64
C GLY A 274 26.82 4.07 -14.30
N VAL A 275 27.61 4.87 -13.61
CA VAL A 275 28.08 4.59 -12.24
C VAL A 275 27.57 5.66 -11.28
N LEU A 276 27.40 5.27 -10.02
CA LEU A 276 27.16 6.21 -8.92
C LEU A 276 28.44 6.29 -8.09
N LEU A 277 28.91 7.52 -7.88
CA LEU A 277 30.13 7.82 -7.13
C LEU A 277 29.76 8.52 -5.82
N ASP A 278 30.14 7.93 -4.70
CA ASP A 278 30.02 8.52 -3.38
C ASP A 278 30.97 9.72 -3.24
N ALA A 279 30.39 10.88 -2.89
CA ALA A 279 31.11 12.10 -2.64
C ALA A 279 30.24 13.02 -1.76
N ALA A 280 30.88 13.81 -0.90
CA ALA A 280 30.17 14.75 -0.04
C ALA A 280 29.47 15.83 -0.88
N ALA A 281 28.30 16.30 -0.42
CA ALA A 281 27.62 17.44 -1.03
C ALA A 281 28.56 18.65 -1.16
N GLY A 282 28.46 19.40 -2.25
CA GLY A 282 29.34 20.52 -2.55
C GLY A 282 30.68 20.16 -3.18
N THR A 283 31.06 18.87 -3.23
CA THR A 283 32.29 18.43 -3.92
C THR A 283 32.29 18.90 -5.38
N PRO A 284 33.33 19.59 -5.88
CA PRO A 284 33.38 20.04 -7.26
C PRO A 284 33.40 18.86 -8.25
N VAL A 285 32.45 18.84 -9.19
CA VAL A 285 32.39 17.89 -10.29
C VAL A 285 33.12 18.47 -11.48
N ARG A 286 34.05 17.71 -12.06
CA ARG A 286 35.00 18.24 -13.06
C ARG A 286 34.90 17.52 -14.39
N ALA A 287 35.09 18.27 -15.48
CA ALA A 287 35.11 17.74 -16.83
C ALA A 287 36.26 16.74 -17.01
N ILE A 288 35.94 15.57 -17.57
CA ILE A 288 36.93 14.51 -17.82
C ILE A 288 37.78 14.77 -19.08
N HIS A 289 37.28 15.59 -20.00
CA HIS A 289 37.87 15.85 -21.32
C HIS A 289 37.34 17.18 -21.88
N PRO A 290 38.06 17.88 -22.79
CA PRO A 290 37.53 19.09 -23.41
C PRO A 290 36.28 18.80 -24.24
N GLY A 291 35.36 19.75 -24.28
CA GLY A 291 34.11 19.60 -25.00
C GLY A 291 33.20 20.81 -24.88
N ARG A 292 32.00 20.69 -25.42
CA ARG A 292 30.97 21.72 -25.37
C ARG A 292 29.80 21.25 -24.53
N VAL A 293 29.30 22.09 -23.63
CA VAL A 293 28.11 21.80 -22.85
C VAL A 293 26.90 21.83 -23.80
N VAL A 294 26.22 20.70 -23.95
CA VAL A 294 25.03 20.58 -24.82
C VAL A 294 23.72 20.54 -24.03
N PHE A 295 23.81 20.31 -22.72
CA PHE A 295 22.68 20.33 -21.80
C PHE A 295 23.16 20.71 -20.40
N ALA A 296 22.42 21.60 -19.72
CA ALA A 296 22.68 21.99 -18.33
C ALA A 296 21.35 22.40 -17.70
N ASN A 297 20.60 21.43 -17.17
CA ASN A 297 19.31 21.68 -16.51
C ASN A 297 18.90 20.48 -15.63
N TRP A 298 17.80 20.60 -14.90
CA TRP A 298 17.19 19.50 -14.17
C TRP A 298 16.50 18.50 -15.13
N LEU A 299 16.73 17.21 -14.92
CA LEU A 299 16.10 16.10 -15.65
C LEU A 299 15.60 15.03 -14.67
N ARG A 300 14.37 14.56 -14.82
CA ARG A 300 13.82 13.53 -13.92
C ARG A 300 14.62 12.24 -13.97
N GLY A 301 14.84 11.66 -12.79
CA GLY A 301 15.62 10.44 -12.60
C GLY A 301 17.13 10.67 -12.58
N TYR A 302 17.61 11.82 -13.07
CA TYR A 302 19.02 12.22 -13.11
C TYR A 302 19.31 13.48 -12.28
N GLY A 303 18.29 14.21 -11.80
CA GLY A 303 18.48 15.45 -11.04
C GLY A 303 19.04 16.60 -11.90
N MET A 304 19.75 17.53 -11.28
CA MET A 304 20.51 18.54 -12.01
C MET A 304 21.60 17.85 -12.81
N LEU A 305 21.47 17.90 -14.12
CA LEU A 305 22.28 17.17 -15.08
C LEU A 305 23.00 18.14 -16.00
N ILE A 306 24.30 17.90 -16.19
CA ILE A 306 25.08 18.52 -17.24
C ILE A 306 25.61 17.46 -18.21
N ILE A 307 25.53 17.75 -19.50
CA ILE A 307 26.00 16.87 -20.58
C ILE A 307 27.02 17.63 -21.41
N VAL A 308 28.20 17.04 -21.57
CA VAL A 308 29.30 17.58 -22.38
C VAL A 308 29.49 16.71 -23.61
N ASP A 309 29.44 17.34 -24.78
CA ASP A 309 29.80 16.74 -26.06
C ASP A 309 31.29 16.91 -26.33
N HIS A 310 31.98 15.79 -26.52
CA HIS A 310 33.41 15.72 -26.77
C HIS A 310 33.76 15.59 -28.26
N GLY A 311 32.76 15.58 -29.15
CA GLY A 311 32.93 15.24 -30.55
C GLY A 311 33.03 13.73 -30.77
N ASP A 312 33.16 13.30 -32.04
CA ASP A 312 33.24 11.89 -32.44
C ASP A 312 32.11 11.01 -31.87
N SER A 313 30.93 11.61 -31.65
CA SER A 313 29.75 10.98 -31.02
C SER A 313 29.95 10.55 -29.57
N PHE A 314 30.88 11.16 -28.83
CA PHE A 314 31.08 10.91 -27.40
C PHE A 314 30.42 11.97 -26.53
N LEU A 315 29.59 11.54 -25.60
CA LEU A 315 28.98 12.39 -24.57
C LEU A 315 29.40 11.92 -23.18
N SER A 316 29.60 12.86 -22.26
CA SER A 316 29.67 12.57 -20.83
C SER A 316 28.54 13.27 -20.07
N LEU A 317 27.91 12.54 -19.15
CA LEU A 317 26.75 12.96 -18.39
C LEU A 317 27.12 12.99 -16.90
N TYR A 318 26.74 14.07 -16.21
CA TYR A 318 27.03 14.30 -14.79
C TYR A 318 25.73 14.70 -14.09
N GLY A 319 25.14 13.80 -13.30
CA GLY A 319 23.81 13.96 -12.68
C GLY A 319 23.85 13.96 -11.14
N HIS A 320 22.69 14.20 -10.54
CA HIS A 320 22.46 14.37 -9.10
C HIS A 320 23.20 15.57 -8.48
N ASN A 321 23.58 16.55 -9.30
CA ASN A 321 24.28 17.74 -8.80
C ASN A 321 23.36 18.59 -7.91
N GLN A 322 23.90 19.34 -6.95
CA GLN A 322 23.14 20.37 -6.22
C GLN A 322 23.05 21.68 -7.01
N SER A 323 24.09 22.01 -7.77
CA SER A 323 24.20 23.23 -8.56
C SER A 323 25.00 22.98 -9.83
N LEU A 324 24.60 23.61 -10.93
CA LEU A 324 25.32 23.62 -12.20
C LEU A 324 26.08 24.94 -12.31
N LEU A 325 27.36 24.88 -12.69
CA LEU A 325 28.26 26.04 -12.74
C LEU A 325 28.64 26.42 -14.17
N ARG A 326 28.01 25.79 -15.16
CA ARG A 326 28.23 25.96 -16.60
C ARG A 326 26.91 25.92 -17.34
N GLU A 327 26.81 26.73 -18.39
CA GLU A 327 25.62 26.88 -19.20
C GLU A 327 25.73 26.18 -20.56
N VAL A 328 24.59 25.94 -21.19
CA VAL A 328 24.52 25.34 -22.53
C VAL A 328 25.24 26.21 -23.54
N GLY A 329 26.12 25.59 -24.32
CA GLY A 329 26.91 26.23 -25.35
C GLY A 329 28.33 26.60 -24.92
N GLU A 330 28.64 26.61 -23.61
CA GLU A 330 29.99 26.87 -23.10
C GLU A 330 30.99 25.79 -23.50
N TRP A 331 32.23 26.20 -23.77
CA TRP A 331 33.36 25.31 -23.94
C TRP A 331 34.02 25.04 -22.59
N VAL A 332 34.32 23.78 -22.32
CA VAL A 332 34.97 23.32 -21.09
C VAL A 332 36.25 22.57 -21.43
N SER A 333 37.26 22.73 -20.60
CA SER A 333 38.54 22.01 -20.66
C SER A 333 38.59 20.90 -19.61
N THR A 334 39.51 19.94 -19.77
CA THR A 334 39.73 18.91 -18.74
C THR A 334 40.03 19.54 -17.39
N GLY A 335 39.27 19.14 -16.38
CA GLY A 335 39.40 19.64 -15.02
C GLY A 335 38.62 20.92 -14.73
N ASP A 336 37.94 21.52 -15.70
CA ASP A 336 37.03 22.63 -15.41
C ASP A 336 35.90 22.14 -14.50
N VAL A 337 35.54 22.97 -13.51
CA VAL A 337 34.41 22.68 -12.64
C VAL A 337 33.13 22.90 -13.44
N LEU A 338 32.31 21.85 -13.49
CA LEU A 338 31.04 21.79 -14.20
C LEU A 338 29.85 22.03 -13.26
N ALA A 339 29.93 21.47 -12.06
CA ALA A 339 28.83 21.41 -11.12
C ALA A 339 29.35 21.09 -9.70
N GLN A 340 28.44 21.01 -8.73
CA GLN A 340 28.73 20.51 -7.38
C GLN A 340 27.87 19.28 -7.09
N VAL A 341 28.47 18.27 -6.44
CA VAL A 341 27.76 17.05 -6.01
C VAL A 341 26.60 17.39 -5.07
N GLY A 342 25.48 16.67 -5.20
CA GLY A 342 24.33 16.77 -4.32
C GLY A 342 23.50 15.47 -4.32
N ASP A 343 22.21 15.61 -4.09
CA ASP A 343 21.21 14.55 -3.98
C ASP A 343 19.95 14.81 -4.83
N SER A 344 20.06 15.71 -5.82
CA SER A 344 18.91 16.15 -6.61
C SER A 344 18.32 15.03 -7.47
N GLY A 345 17.01 15.10 -7.73
CA GLY A 345 16.31 14.11 -8.56
C GLY A 345 15.71 12.93 -7.79
N GLY A 346 15.55 13.04 -6.47
CA GLY A 346 14.89 12.04 -5.63
C GLY A 346 15.82 10.94 -5.11
N PHE A 347 17.13 11.19 -5.07
CA PHE A 347 18.11 10.28 -4.51
C PHE A 347 18.31 10.59 -3.02
N GLN A 348 18.33 9.58 -2.15
CA GLN A 348 18.39 9.78 -0.69
C GLN A 348 19.82 9.95 -0.16
N GLN A 349 20.84 9.79 -1.02
CA GLN A 349 22.25 9.85 -0.66
C GLN A 349 22.99 10.78 -1.61
N ASN A 350 23.92 11.57 -1.06
CA ASN A 350 24.80 12.43 -1.84
C ASN A 350 25.70 11.58 -2.75
N GLY A 351 25.80 11.96 -4.01
CA GLY A 351 26.68 11.27 -4.94
C GLY A 351 26.57 11.81 -6.36
N LEU A 352 27.58 11.53 -7.17
CA LEU A 352 27.59 11.87 -8.59
C LEU A 352 27.11 10.68 -9.41
N TYR A 353 26.04 10.86 -10.17
CA TYR A 353 25.74 9.96 -11.29
C TYR A 353 26.63 10.32 -12.47
N PHE A 354 27.35 9.35 -13.01
CA PHE A 354 28.28 9.56 -14.11
C PHE A 354 28.10 8.51 -15.21
N GLU A 355 27.95 8.96 -16.45
CA GLU A 355 27.74 8.11 -17.61
C GLU A 355 28.55 8.63 -18.81
N ILE A 356 29.05 7.70 -19.62
CA ILE A 356 29.66 8.01 -20.92
C ILE A 356 28.80 7.34 -21.98
N ARG A 357 28.52 8.05 -23.07
CA ARG A 357 27.82 7.49 -24.24
C ARG A 357 28.70 7.58 -25.47
N ARG A 358 28.62 6.56 -26.31
CA ARG A 358 29.20 6.54 -27.65
C ARG A 358 28.07 6.29 -28.64
N ALA A 359 27.85 7.22 -29.57
CA ALA A 359 26.77 7.17 -30.55
C ALA A 359 25.40 6.88 -29.90
N GLY A 360 25.12 7.56 -28.78
CA GLY A 360 23.87 7.42 -28.02
C GLY A 360 23.78 6.19 -27.10
N VAL A 361 24.69 5.22 -27.23
CA VAL A 361 24.70 4.00 -26.41
C VAL A 361 25.57 4.19 -25.16
N PRO A 362 25.06 3.89 -23.95
CA PRO A 362 25.84 3.92 -22.72
C PRO A 362 27.01 2.93 -22.75
N VAL A 363 28.20 3.38 -22.38
CA VAL A 363 29.41 2.54 -22.27
C VAL A 363 29.94 2.56 -20.83
N ASN A 364 30.61 1.49 -20.42
CA ASN A 364 31.10 1.36 -19.05
C ASN A 364 32.21 2.40 -18.73
N PRO A 365 32.00 3.35 -17.81
CA PRO A 365 32.99 4.38 -17.48
C PRO A 365 34.31 3.85 -16.90
N ASP A 366 34.30 2.68 -16.24
CA ASP A 366 35.54 2.04 -15.73
C ASP A 366 36.53 1.66 -16.86
N GLN A 367 36.06 1.53 -18.12
CA GLN A 367 36.95 1.26 -19.27
C GLN A 367 37.65 2.52 -19.81
N TRP A 368 37.20 3.70 -19.38
CA TRP A 368 37.67 5.00 -19.88
C TRP A 368 38.45 5.76 -18.81
N CYS A 369 37.93 5.77 -17.58
CA CYS A 369 38.50 6.53 -16.47
C CYS A 369 39.46 5.70 -15.61
N ASN A 370 40.62 6.27 -15.28
CA ASN A 370 41.68 5.62 -14.51
C ASN A 370 42.00 6.46 -13.26
N SER A 371 41.96 5.84 -12.09
CA SER A 371 42.19 6.53 -10.82
C SER A 371 43.62 7.03 -10.61
N ARG A 372 44.58 6.58 -11.44
CA ARG A 372 45.96 7.09 -11.44
C ARG A 372 46.11 8.41 -12.19
N VAL A 373 45.12 8.81 -12.98
CA VAL A 373 45.12 10.06 -13.72
C VAL A 373 44.49 11.14 -12.83
N THR A 374 45.33 12.06 -12.34
CA THR A 374 44.90 13.14 -11.44
C THR A 374 44.62 14.43 -12.21
N LEU A 375 43.50 15.07 -11.89
CA LEU A 375 43.19 16.40 -12.41
C LEU A 375 44.07 17.47 -11.72
N PRO A 376 44.43 18.56 -12.43
CA PRO A 376 45.20 19.66 -11.86
C PRO A 376 44.45 20.31 -10.67
N PRO A 377 45.14 20.88 -9.67
CA PRO A 377 44.48 21.53 -8.53
C PRO A 377 43.52 22.64 -8.97
N ILE A 378 42.42 22.82 -8.24
CA ILE A 378 41.44 23.87 -8.54
C ILE A 378 42.09 25.21 -8.21
N ALA A 379 42.26 26.08 -9.20
CA ALA A 379 42.81 27.41 -8.98
C ALA A 379 41.86 28.21 -8.06
N SER A 380 42.32 28.57 -6.87
CA SER A 380 41.61 29.47 -5.96
C SER A 380 41.62 30.88 -6.54
N ARG A 381 40.56 31.27 -7.24
CA ARG A 381 40.34 32.70 -7.58
C ARG A 381 39.90 33.44 -6.32
N PRO A 382 40.53 34.58 -5.95
CA PRO A 382 40.02 35.41 -4.87
C PRO A 382 38.66 36.00 -5.27
N ILE A 383 37.69 35.88 -4.37
CA ILE A 383 36.37 36.50 -4.50
C ILE A 383 36.60 38.03 -4.47
N ARG A 384 36.34 38.73 -5.58
CA ARG A 384 36.17 40.18 -5.53
C ARG A 384 34.85 40.44 -4.81
N GLN A 385 34.93 41.17 -3.69
CA GLN A 385 33.79 41.67 -2.91
C GLN A 385 32.93 42.61 -3.75
#